data_AF-A0A9E1P5H7-F1
#
_entry.id   AF-A0A9E1P5H7-F1
#
_cell.length_a   1.000
_cell.length_b   1.000
_cell.length_c   1.000
_cell.angle_alpha   90.00
_cell.angle_beta   90.00
_cell.angle_gamma   90.00
#
_symmetry.space_group_name_H-M   'P 1'
#
loop_
_entity.id
_entity.type
_entity.pdbx_description
1 polymer ?
#
loop_
_entity_poly.entity_id
_entity_poly.type
_entity_poly.pdbx_seq_one_letter_code
_entity_poly.pdbx_strand_id
1 'polypeptide(L)'
;MTSPSDNPLLATQFDFLNLIEDSKSKEESRLEQIKTKADDLSRQVRNLLLLYPLIRLEYEKVRLGPDGLNMFRGLDTLYLSFAMFDYISECMLFDLGAKRERIIQHLAKEVKRIKPRLSKKNSAQAGEIILDQLCNAKQNHQSFAFDYFDAQKESKMSRSFRLILFKIGEDDEGRYHLTKEGFAAYLSMLELDSNMAQEVDEYLIQKLIDRGNFADALRVAGRNRKRTIELKDSLKQKIFKLNRDIFNVDWQQDIKPFLDQSRDHIQARIKEEGHMLENLTDEIDQTEVNNKDNLLKLHDTIHDCQSQHRDLHKDIMGFNEKFLAAQSRTFRTPRISNLANLEDEILSLLGKKNVNDLSLQAPEITATMNMPSIKRIFDPLMILSVIDDQDREERGKSEVKASDLVLLNNPLDRFETKIIQEMEAYLQQTVPTEGETNLKAVILQAESENRFSAEQILCLVYLSFQWYGNADRSPKFQFEKLTNKKQKLTPKLSKSVYLSGDNLLIKRGE
;
A
#
# COMPACT_ATOMS: atom_id res chain seq x y z
N MET A 1 -52.06 -2.92 -36.53
CA MET A 1 -50.72 -2.35 -36.28
C MET A 1 -49.98 -3.31 -35.38
N THR A 2 -49.13 -4.15 -35.96
CA THR A 2 -48.26 -5.07 -35.23
C THR A 2 -46.88 -5.01 -35.87
N SER A 3 -45.89 -4.81 -35.01
CA SER A 3 -44.48 -4.51 -35.27
C SER A 3 -43.74 -5.60 -36.05
N PRO A 4 -42.74 -5.24 -36.87
CA PRO A 4 -41.95 -6.19 -37.65
C PRO A 4 -40.86 -6.79 -36.77
N SER A 5 -41.21 -7.78 -35.93
CA SER A 5 -40.26 -8.46 -35.04
C SER A 5 -40.16 -9.97 -35.25
N ASP A 6 -40.67 -10.52 -36.36
CA ASP A 6 -40.64 -11.98 -36.58
C ASP A 6 -40.30 -12.30 -38.04
N ASN A 7 -39.11 -11.93 -38.49
CA ASN A 7 -38.56 -12.50 -39.72
C ASN A 7 -37.24 -13.24 -39.40
N PRO A 8 -37.31 -14.57 -39.14
CA PRO A 8 -36.16 -15.35 -38.68
C PRO A 8 -35.00 -15.37 -39.70
N LEU A 9 -35.28 -15.08 -40.97
CA LEU A 9 -34.25 -14.97 -42.02
C LEU A 9 -33.33 -13.75 -41.84
N LEU A 10 -33.83 -12.61 -41.33
CA LEU A 10 -33.00 -11.42 -41.07
C LEU A 10 -32.13 -11.59 -39.82
N ALA A 11 -32.64 -12.26 -38.78
CA ALA A 11 -31.87 -12.60 -37.58
C ALA A 11 -30.72 -13.57 -37.90
N THR A 12 -30.98 -14.61 -38.70
CA THR A 12 -29.94 -15.58 -39.10
C THR A 12 -28.87 -14.94 -40.00
N GLN A 13 -29.24 -13.96 -40.83
CA GLN A 13 -28.32 -13.26 -41.71
C GLN A 13 -27.45 -12.24 -40.94
N PHE A 14 -28.00 -11.58 -39.92
CA PHE A 14 -27.25 -10.74 -38.96
C PHE A 14 -26.30 -11.58 -38.09
N ASP A 15 -26.73 -12.75 -37.60
CA ASP A 15 -25.88 -13.65 -36.82
C ASP A 15 -24.72 -14.22 -37.65
N PHE A 16 -24.96 -14.54 -38.94
CA PHE A 16 -23.88 -14.98 -39.85
C PHE A 16 -22.87 -13.86 -40.15
N LEU A 17 -23.32 -12.62 -40.35
CA LEU A 17 -22.42 -11.48 -40.55
C LEU A 17 -21.60 -11.18 -39.28
N ASN A 18 -22.22 -11.23 -38.11
CA ASN A 18 -21.53 -11.09 -36.82
C ASN A 18 -20.52 -12.24 -36.59
N LEU A 19 -20.83 -13.47 -36.97
CA LEU A 19 -19.90 -14.60 -36.85
C LEU A 19 -18.69 -14.46 -37.80
N ILE A 20 -18.90 -13.90 -38.99
CA ILE A 20 -17.83 -13.61 -39.95
C ILE A 20 -16.98 -12.45 -39.45
N GLU A 21 -17.58 -11.37 -38.93
CA GLU A 21 -16.84 -10.26 -38.31
C GLU A 21 -16.07 -10.68 -37.05
N ASP A 22 -16.64 -11.55 -36.21
CA ASP A 22 -15.94 -12.14 -35.05
C ASP A 22 -14.80 -13.10 -35.46
N SER A 23 -14.97 -13.83 -36.57
CA SER A 23 -13.90 -14.69 -37.09
C SER A 23 -12.75 -13.86 -37.69
N LYS A 24 -13.07 -12.78 -38.40
CA LYS A 24 -12.10 -11.82 -38.93
C LYS A 24 -11.40 -11.05 -37.82
N SER A 25 -12.12 -10.59 -36.80
CA SER A 25 -11.53 -9.88 -35.66
C SER A 25 -10.60 -10.78 -34.84
N LYS A 26 -10.95 -12.07 -34.68
CA LYS A 26 -10.09 -13.09 -34.06
C LYS A 26 -8.87 -13.42 -34.91
N GLU A 27 -9.01 -13.51 -36.23
CA GLU A 27 -7.88 -13.70 -37.14
C GLU A 27 -6.95 -12.49 -37.16
N GLU A 28 -7.49 -11.26 -37.18
CA GLU A 28 -6.74 -10.01 -37.09
C GLU A 28 -5.98 -9.91 -35.76
N SER A 29 -6.64 -10.18 -34.63
CA SER A 29 -5.98 -10.23 -33.31
C SER A 29 -4.88 -11.30 -33.23
N ARG A 30 -5.10 -12.47 -33.85
CA ARG A 30 -4.08 -13.54 -33.92
C ARG A 30 -2.91 -13.15 -34.81
N LEU A 31 -3.16 -12.48 -35.93
CA LEU A 31 -2.12 -11.96 -36.83
C LEU A 31 -1.33 -10.82 -36.16
N GLU A 32 -1.98 -9.97 -35.38
CA GLU A 32 -1.31 -8.96 -34.54
C GLU A 32 -0.44 -9.60 -33.46
N GLN A 33 -0.91 -10.62 -32.77
CA GLN A 33 -0.11 -11.38 -31.79
C GLN A 33 1.11 -12.09 -32.42
N ILE A 34 0.97 -12.58 -33.66
CA ILE A 34 2.10 -13.17 -34.40
C ILE A 34 3.11 -12.09 -34.78
N LYS A 35 2.65 -10.91 -35.22
CA LYS A 35 3.50 -9.76 -35.56
C LYS A 35 4.25 -9.21 -34.35
N THR A 36 3.62 -9.11 -33.18
CA THR A 36 4.28 -8.66 -31.94
C THR A 36 5.35 -9.65 -31.48
N LYS A 37 5.07 -10.96 -31.53
CA LYS A 37 6.05 -11.99 -31.22
C LYS A 37 7.23 -12.01 -32.20
N ALA A 38 6.99 -11.74 -33.47
CA ALA A 38 8.02 -11.65 -34.50
C ALA A 38 8.93 -10.42 -34.30
N ASP A 39 8.37 -9.31 -33.83
CA ASP A 39 9.13 -8.12 -33.44
C ASP A 39 10.02 -8.35 -32.20
N ASP A 40 9.51 -9.07 -31.19
CA ASP A 40 10.29 -9.48 -30.02
C ASP A 40 11.53 -10.31 -30.41
N LEU A 41 11.37 -11.25 -31.34
CA LEU A 41 12.48 -12.05 -31.86
C LEU A 41 13.51 -11.20 -32.62
N SER A 42 13.04 -10.26 -33.44
CA SER A 42 13.91 -9.32 -34.16
C SER A 42 14.70 -8.44 -33.18
N ARG A 43 14.08 -8.01 -32.07
CA ARG A 43 14.76 -7.30 -30.98
C ARG A 43 15.84 -8.15 -30.30
N GLN A 44 15.56 -9.41 -30.01
CA GLN A 44 16.52 -10.33 -29.39
C GLN A 44 17.74 -10.56 -30.28
N VAL A 45 17.52 -10.82 -31.57
CA VAL A 45 18.61 -10.98 -32.56
C VAL A 45 19.45 -9.71 -32.63
N ARG A 46 18.83 -8.52 -32.66
CA ARG A 46 19.54 -7.24 -32.63
C ARG A 46 20.43 -7.11 -31.39
N ASN A 47 19.95 -7.49 -30.22
CA ASN A 47 20.74 -7.41 -28.99
C ASN A 47 21.91 -8.38 -29.01
N LEU A 48 21.71 -9.60 -29.50
CA LEU A 48 22.77 -10.60 -29.63
C LEU A 48 23.89 -10.15 -30.58
N LEU A 49 23.55 -9.39 -31.63
CA LEU A 49 24.56 -8.82 -32.53
C LEU A 49 25.56 -7.90 -31.83
N LEU A 50 25.20 -7.24 -30.73
CA LEU A 50 26.13 -6.37 -29.98
C LEU A 50 27.32 -7.15 -29.41
N LEU A 51 27.12 -8.44 -29.11
CA LEU A 51 28.12 -9.34 -28.54
C LEU A 51 28.98 -10.01 -29.61
N TYR A 52 28.52 -9.98 -30.87
CA TYR A 52 29.17 -10.68 -31.95
C TYR A 52 30.66 -10.30 -32.14
N PRO A 53 31.08 -9.02 -32.04
CA PRO A 53 32.51 -8.68 -32.12
C PRO A 53 33.36 -9.36 -31.03
N LEU A 54 32.82 -9.55 -29.82
CA LEU A 54 33.50 -10.20 -28.69
C LEU A 54 33.63 -11.71 -28.94
N ILE A 55 32.52 -12.35 -29.36
CA ILE A 55 32.50 -13.79 -29.67
C ILE A 55 33.41 -14.09 -30.87
N ARG A 56 33.40 -13.22 -31.88
CA ARG A 56 34.25 -13.34 -33.05
C ARG A 56 35.74 -13.28 -32.68
N LEU A 57 36.13 -12.38 -31.79
CA LEU A 57 37.50 -12.27 -31.29
C LEU A 57 37.96 -13.58 -30.63
N GLU A 58 37.11 -14.18 -29.80
CA GLU A 58 37.39 -15.47 -29.14
C GLU A 58 37.50 -16.63 -30.13
N TYR A 59 36.68 -16.64 -31.18
CA TYR A 59 36.77 -17.64 -32.24
C TYR A 59 38.02 -17.45 -33.13
N GLU A 60 38.35 -16.22 -33.46
CA GLU A 60 39.48 -15.88 -34.34
C GLU A 60 40.84 -15.89 -33.62
N LYS A 61 40.88 -16.04 -32.28
CA LYS A 61 42.11 -15.93 -31.47
C LYS A 61 43.27 -16.84 -31.88
N VAL A 62 42.98 -17.99 -32.50
CA VAL A 62 44.01 -18.91 -33.01
C VAL A 62 44.75 -18.34 -34.23
N ARG A 63 44.12 -17.44 -34.98
CA ARG A 63 44.69 -16.79 -36.17
C ARG A 63 45.29 -15.41 -35.86
N LEU A 64 45.11 -14.92 -34.64
CA LEU A 64 45.62 -13.63 -34.19
C LEU A 64 47.04 -13.83 -33.64
N GLY A 65 48.06 -13.32 -34.34
CA GLY A 65 49.44 -13.33 -33.87
C GLY A 65 50.45 -13.33 -35.04
N PRO A 66 51.59 -12.65 -34.90
CA PRO A 66 52.69 -12.85 -35.83
C PRO A 66 53.33 -14.23 -35.60
N ASP A 67 53.69 -14.89 -36.70
CA ASP A 67 54.60 -16.05 -36.75
C ASP A 67 54.08 -17.40 -36.22
N GLY A 68 52.77 -17.66 -36.22
CA GLY A 68 52.25 -19.03 -36.05
C GLY A 68 52.45 -19.66 -34.67
N LEU A 69 53.06 -18.96 -33.71
CA LEU A 69 52.96 -19.29 -32.30
C LEU A 69 51.58 -18.85 -31.80
N ASN A 70 50.75 -19.80 -31.36
CA ASN A 70 49.45 -19.50 -30.76
C ASN A 70 49.62 -18.83 -29.40
N MET A 71 49.96 -17.54 -29.42
CA MET A 71 50.17 -16.69 -28.26
C MET A 71 48.91 -16.64 -27.37
N PHE A 72 47.74 -16.58 -28.01
CA PHE A 72 46.42 -16.62 -27.37
C PHE A 72 45.97 -18.01 -26.92
N ARG A 73 46.77 -19.07 -27.15
CA ARG A 73 46.46 -20.40 -26.60
C ARG A 73 46.51 -20.35 -25.07
N GLY A 74 45.37 -20.69 -24.47
CA GLY A 74 45.16 -20.62 -23.02
C GLY A 74 44.90 -19.21 -22.49
N LEU A 75 44.69 -18.21 -23.37
CA LEU A 75 44.14 -16.92 -22.97
C LEU A 75 42.63 -16.92 -23.23
N ASP A 76 41.90 -16.40 -22.25
CA ASP A 76 40.48 -16.07 -22.37
C ASP A 76 40.37 -14.63 -22.90
N THR A 77 39.96 -14.48 -24.15
CA THR A 77 39.91 -13.16 -24.78
C THR A 77 38.61 -12.42 -24.48
N LEU A 78 37.54 -13.14 -24.12
CA LEU A 78 36.32 -12.54 -23.61
C LEU A 78 36.61 -11.86 -22.27
N TYR A 79 37.26 -12.58 -21.34
CA TYR A 79 37.68 -12.02 -20.07
C TYR A 79 38.51 -10.74 -20.25
N LEU A 80 39.52 -10.80 -21.13
CA LEU A 80 40.38 -9.63 -21.39
C LEU A 80 39.61 -8.47 -22.05
N SER A 81 38.60 -8.75 -22.87
CA SER A 81 37.74 -7.73 -23.48
C SER A 81 36.88 -7.02 -22.43
N PHE A 82 36.30 -7.78 -21.49
CA PHE A 82 35.54 -7.21 -20.37
C PHE A 82 36.45 -6.46 -19.38
N ALA A 83 37.65 -6.98 -19.09
CA ALA A 83 38.64 -6.27 -18.28
C ALA A 83 39.05 -4.93 -18.92
N MET A 84 39.15 -4.88 -20.25
CA MET A 84 39.38 -3.63 -20.97
C MET A 84 38.18 -2.68 -20.86
N PHE A 85 36.95 -3.16 -21.04
CA PHE A 85 35.75 -2.34 -20.91
C PHE A 85 35.61 -1.77 -19.51
N ASP A 86 35.87 -2.59 -18.48
CA ASP A 86 35.91 -2.17 -17.08
C ASP A 86 36.93 -1.04 -16.90
N TYR A 87 38.17 -1.26 -17.34
CA TYR A 87 39.24 -0.26 -17.26
C TYR A 87 38.94 1.06 -17.99
N ILE A 88 38.37 0.99 -19.20
CA ILE A 88 37.98 2.18 -19.97
C ILE A 88 36.83 2.89 -19.26
N SER A 89 35.86 2.16 -18.72
CA SER A 89 34.74 2.72 -17.97
C SER A 89 35.22 3.46 -16.72
N GLU A 90 36.18 2.91 -16.00
CA GLU A 90 36.82 3.56 -14.85
C GLU A 90 37.51 4.87 -15.27
N CYS A 91 38.20 4.88 -16.41
CA CYS A 91 38.85 6.09 -16.92
C CYS A 91 37.85 7.15 -17.40
N MET A 92 36.64 6.74 -17.81
CA MET A 92 35.57 7.65 -18.21
C MET A 92 34.84 8.30 -17.04
N LEU A 93 34.93 7.78 -15.81
CA LEU A 93 34.34 8.40 -14.62
C LEU A 93 34.88 9.82 -14.33
N PHE A 94 36.04 10.14 -14.89
CA PHE A 94 36.71 11.43 -14.77
C PHE A 94 36.71 12.22 -16.09
N ASP A 95 35.84 11.88 -17.06
CA ASP A 95 35.64 12.54 -18.37
C ASP A 95 36.88 12.66 -19.28
N LEU A 96 37.96 11.97 -18.93
CA LEU A 96 39.23 12.00 -19.66
C LEU A 96 39.35 10.86 -20.69
N GLY A 97 38.60 9.77 -20.53
CA GLY A 97 38.78 8.56 -21.35
C GLY A 97 40.15 7.91 -21.13
N ALA A 98 40.39 6.77 -21.77
CA ALA A 98 41.60 5.99 -21.54
C ALA A 98 42.67 6.24 -22.62
N LYS A 99 43.92 6.51 -22.21
CA LYS A 99 45.07 6.59 -23.14
C LYS A 99 45.46 5.20 -23.62
N ARG A 100 45.94 5.10 -24.87
CA ARG A 100 46.34 3.83 -25.49
C ARG A 100 47.35 3.05 -24.65
N GLU A 101 48.40 3.73 -24.20
CA GLU A 101 49.50 3.11 -23.47
C GLU A 101 49.02 2.52 -22.14
N ARG A 102 48.09 3.22 -21.47
CA ARG A 102 47.54 2.80 -20.19
C ARG A 102 46.62 1.58 -20.34
N ILE A 103 45.81 1.52 -21.38
CA ILE A 103 44.97 0.35 -21.69
C ILE A 103 45.85 -0.87 -21.96
N ILE A 104 46.87 -0.72 -22.81
CA ILE A 104 47.79 -1.81 -23.15
C ILE A 104 48.55 -2.28 -21.90
N GLN A 105 49.01 -1.36 -21.04
CA GLN A 105 49.67 -1.71 -19.78
C GLN A 105 48.74 -2.46 -18.82
N HIS A 106 47.47 -2.06 -18.71
CA HIS A 106 46.47 -2.76 -17.90
C HIS A 106 46.25 -4.18 -18.44
N LEU A 107 45.96 -4.33 -19.72
CA LEU A 107 45.77 -5.63 -20.36
C LEU A 107 47.00 -6.53 -20.27
N ALA A 108 48.21 -5.97 -20.41
CA ALA A 108 49.45 -6.75 -20.27
C ALA A 108 49.62 -7.33 -18.86
N LYS A 109 49.16 -6.63 -17.82
CA LYS A 109 49.14 -7.15 -16.44
C LYS A 109 48.14 -8.30 -16.31
N GLU A 110 46.94 -8.15 -16.84
CA GLU A 110 45.90 -9.19 -16.82
C GLU A 110 46.33 -10.45 -17.60
N VAL A 111 46.93 -10.27 -18.78
CA VAL A 111 47.50 -11.37 -19.58
C VAL A 111 48.61 -12.09 -18.81
N LYS A 112 49.47 -11.36 -18.09
CA LYS A 112 50.50 -11.97 -17.24
C LYS A 112 49.92 -12.73 -16.06
N ARG A 113 48.78 -12.28 -15.50
CA ARG A 113 48.08 -12.99 -14.44
C ARG A 113 47.54 -14.32 -14.94
N ILE A 114 46.95 -14.34 -16.14
CA ILE A 114 46.44 -15.57 -16.78
C ILE A 114 47.60 -16.48 -17.21
N LYS A 115 48.68 -15.91 -17.76
CA LYS A 115 49.83 -16.64 -18.31
C LYS A 115 51.17 -16.04 -17.87
N PRO A 116 51.69 -16.40 -16.67
CA PRO A 116 52.90 -15.78 -16.12
C PRO A 116 54.17 -16.00 -16.94
N ARG A 117 54.23 -17.11 -17.68
CA ARG A 117 55.39 -17.48 -18.54
C ARG A 117 55.47 -16.70 -19.84
N LEU A 118 54.47 -15.86 -20.16
CA LEU A 118 54.48 -15.07 -21.38
C LEU A 118 55.44 -13.86 -21.25
N SER A 119 56.24 -13.63 -22.29
CA SER A 119 57.15 -12.48 -22.33
C SER A 119 56.39 -11.15 -22.19
N LYS A 120 57.00 -10.15 -21.54
CA LYS A 120 56.44 -8.80 -21.40
C LYS A 120 56.03 -8.19 -22.74
N LYS A 121 56.87 -8.34 -23.77
CA LYS A 121 56.63 -7.82 -25.12
C LYS A 121 55.37 -8.46 -25.72
N ASN A 122 55.25 -9.78 -25.58
CA ASN A 122 54.09 -10.50 -26.07
C ASN A 122 52.85 -10.07 -25.27
N SER A 123 52.87 -10.03 -23.94
CA SER A 123 51.69 -9.59 -23.16
C SER A 123 51.15 -8.21 -23.59
N ALA A 124 52.02 -7.23 -23.86
CA ALA A 124 51.62 -5.93 -24.39
C ALA A 124 51.00 -6.05 -25.79
N GLN A 125 51.61 -6.85 -26.65
CA GLN A 125 51.11 -7.12 -28.00
C GLN A 125 49.73 -7.79 -28.01
N ALA A 126 49.41 -8.65 -27.03
CA ALA A 126 48.07 -9.21 -26.90
C ALA A 126 47.03 -8.13 -26.60
N GLY A 127 47.35 -7.22 -25.67
CA GLY A 127 46.48 -6.11 -25.32
C GLY A 127 46.24 -5.17 -26.51
N GLU A 128 47.29 -4.89 -27.28
CA GLU A 128 47.21 -4.13 -28.53
C GLU A 128 46.30 -4.78 -29.55
N ILE A 129 46.47 -6.08 -29.84
CA ILE A 129 45.62 -6.81 -30.79
C ILE A 129 44.15 -6.81 -30.36
N ILE A 130 43.86 -7.01 -29.06
CA ILE A 130 42.49 -7.02 -28.53
C ILE A 130 41.84 -5.64 -28.70
N LEU A 131 42.56 -4.57 -28.31
CA LEU A 131 42.09 -3.19 -28.47
C LEU A 131 41.82 -2.88 -29.95
N ASP A 132 42.76 -3.22 -30.84
CA ASP A 132 42.65 -2.94 -32.27
C ASP A 132 41.51 -3.72 -32.93
N GLN A 133 41.26 -4.98 -32.52
CA GLN A 133 40.11 -5.75 -33.03
C GLN A 133 38.77 -5.15 -32.59
N LEU A 134 38.63 -4.76 -31.31
CA LEU A 134 37.38 -4.21 -30.78
C LEU A 134 37.12 -2.76 -31.20
N CYS A 135 38.15 -2.05 -31.61
CA CYS A 135 38.08 -0.77 -32.30
C CYS A 135 37.86 -0.90 -33.81
N ASN A 136 37.80 -2.12 -34.36
CA ASN A 136 37.71 -2.40 -35.79
C ASN A 136 38.81 -1.71 -36.63
N ALA A 137 40.06 -1.73 -36.15
CA ALA A 137 41.19 -1.06 -36.78
C ALA A 137 41.46 -1.56 -38.22
N LYS A 138 41.17 -2.85 -38.51
CA LYS A 138 41.29 -3.44 -39.85
C LYS A 138 40.41 -2.76 -40.91
N GLN A 139 39.30 -2.14 -40.48
CA GLN A 139 38.39 -1.40 -41.35
C GLN A 139 38.46 0.11 -41.06
N ASN A 140 39.65 0.66 -40.80
CA ASN A 140 39.86 2.08 -40.51
C ASN A 140 38.99 2.62 -39.36
N HIS A 141 38.74 1.81 -38.31
CA HIS A 141 37.89 2.19 -37.17
C HIS A 141 36.44 2.52 -37.57
N GLN A 142 35.96 1.97 -38.70
CA GLN A 142 34.56 2.05 -39.09
C GLN A 142 33.67 1.25 -38.15
N SER A 143 32.38 1.58 -38.13
CA SER A 143 31.37 0.82 -37.40
C SER A 143 31.35 -0.64 -37.86
N PHE A 144 31.19 -1.58 -36.93
CA PHE A 144 30.83 -2.95 -37.27
C PHE A 144 29.47 -2.95 -37.97
N ALA A 145 29.32 -3.68 -39.06
CA ALA A 145 28.06 -3.82 -39.77
C ALA A 145 27.68 -5.31 -39.86
N PHE A 146 26.47 -5.64 -39.45
CA PHE A 146 25.93 -7.00 -39.49
C PHE A 146 24.53 -7.01 -40.07
N ASP A 147 24.26 -7.98 -40.92
CA ASP A 147 22.94 -8.18 -41.50
C ASP A 147 22.12 -9.12 -40.61
N TYR A 148 20.84 -8.79 -40.42
CA TYR A 148 19.87 -9.60 -39.70
C TYR A 148 18.53 -9.60 -40.42
N PHE A 149 17.71 -10.60 -40.17
CA PHE A 149 16.34 -10.63 -40.66
C PHE A 149 15.44 -9.83 -39.71
N ASP A 150 14.76 -8.81 -40.24
CA ASP A 150 13.75 -8.06 -39.51
C ASP A 150 12.37 -8.61 -39.88
N ALA A 151 11.68 -9.19 -38.90
CA ALA A 151 10.41 -9.86 -39.13
C ALA A 151 9.24 -8.89 -39.34
N GLN A 152 9.38 -7.59 -39.00
CA GLN A 152 8.37 -6.59 -39.35
C GLN A 152 8.45 -6.16 -40.81
N LYS A 153 9.68 -6.09 -41.34
CA LYS A 153 9.95 -5.67 -42.73
C LYS A 153 10.11 -6.85 -43.68
N GLU A 154 10.01 -8.08 -43.17
CA GLU A 154 10.21 -9.35 -43.88
C GLU A 154 11.44 -9.36 -44.79
N SER A 155 12.49 -8.65 -44.38
CA SER A 155 13.67 -8.40 -45.21
C SER A 155 14.94 -8.37 -44.38
N LYS A 156 16.07 -8.59 -45.07
CA LYS A 156 17.39 -8.47 -44.45
C LYS A 156 17.73 -7.00 -44.28
N MET A 157 17.96 -6.60 -43.04
CA MET A 157 18.38 -5.27 -42.64
C MET A 157 19.82 -5.30 -42.15
N SER A 158 20.56 -4.22 -42.36
CA SER A 158 21.91 -4.08 -41.82
C SER A 158 21.91 -3.18 -40.58
N ARG A 159 22.58 -3.60 -39.51
CA ARG A 159 22.79 -2.81 -38.30
C ARG A 159 24.27 -2.47 -38.19
N SER A 160 24.57 -1.18 -38.03
CA SER A 160 25.93 -0.72 -37.77
C SER A 160 26.10 -0.09 -36.38
N PHE A 161 27.19 -0.40 -35.69
CA PHE A 161 27.51 0.15 -34.36
C PHE A 161 29.02 0.09 -34.06
N ARG A 162 29.46 0.77 -33.00
CA ARG A 162 30.82 0.70 -32.47
C ARG A 162 30.76 0.29 -31.01
N LEU A 163 31.79 -0.37 -30.48
CA LEU A 163 31.90 -0.66 -29.04
C LEU A 163 32.79 0.37 -28.35
N ILE A 164 33.91 0.72 -28.98
CA ILE A 164 34.87 1.72 -28.49
C ILE A 164 35.00 2.82 -29.55
N LEU A 165 35.06 4.07 -29.10
CA LEU A 165 35.34 5.25 -29.91
C LEU A 165 36.69 5.82 -29.54
N PHE A 166 37.51 6.09 -30.56
CA PHE A 166 38.70 6.92 -30.43
C PHE A 166 38.33 8.38 -30.69
N LYS A 167 38.60 9.26 -29.72
CA LYS A 167 38.38 10.70 -29.82
C LYS A 167 39.69 11.43 -29.55
N ILE A 168 39.98 12.46 -30.33
CA ILE A 168 41.09 13.37 -30.07
C ILE A 168 40.51 14.51 -29.22
N GLY A 169 41.07 14.71 -28.03
CA GLY A 169 40.68 15.81 -27.14
C GLY A 169 41.26 17.15 -27.59
N GLU A 170 40.89 18.23 -26.91
CA GLU A 170 41.43 19.58 -27.18
C GLU A 170 42.95 19.67 -26.95
N ASP A 171 43.50 18.78 -26.11
CA ASP A 171 44.93 18.63 -25.84
C ASP A 171 45.72 17.94 -26.98
N ASP A 172 45.08 17.66 -28.13
CA ASP A 172 45.61 16.85 -29.26
C ASP A 172 45.99 15.40 -28.86
N GLU A 173 45.56 14.97 -27.67
CA GLU A 173 45.75 13.61 -27.18
C GLU A 173 44.55 12.71 -27.51
N GLY A 174 44.83 11.59 -28.17
CA GLY A 174 43.84 10.56 -28.49
C GLY A 174 43.44 9.70 -27.29
N ARG A 175 42.14 9.63 -26.98
CA ARG A 175 41.56 8.86 -25.87
C ARG A 175 40.43 7.94 -26.33
N TYR A 176 40.39 6.75 -25.75
CA TYR A 176 39.38 5.74 -26.02
C TYR A 176 38.23 5.88 -25.03
N HIS A 177 37.02 5.81 -25.57
CA HIS A 177 35.77 5.92 -24.83
C HIS A 177 34.88 4.73 -25.17
N LEU A 178 34.24 4.16 -24.17
CA LEU A 178 33.19 3.18 -24.37
C LEU A 178 31.93 3.89 -24.90
N THR A 179 31.35 3.34 -25.96
CA THR A 179 30.10 3.85 -26.56
C THR A 179 28.88 3.40 -25.78
N LYS A 180 27.69 3.92 -26.10
CA LYS A 180 26.44 3.44 -25.48
C LYS A 180 26.22 1.95 -25.76
N GLU A 181 26.56 1.48 -26.96
CA GLU A 181 26.49 0.09 -27.36
C GLU A 181 27.59 -0.76 -26.71
N GLY A 182 28.77 -0.17 -26.44
CA GLY A 182 29.84 -0.79 -25.66
C GLY A 182 29.48 -0.94 -24.19
N PHE A 183 28.87 0.09 -23.60
CA PHE A 183 28.27 0.02 -22.27
C PHE A 183 27.13 -1.00 -22.25
N ALA A 184 26.26 -1.00 -23.26
CA ALA A 184 25.21 -2.00 -23.36
C ALA A 184 25.79 -3.41 -23.54
N ALA A 185 26.87 -3.63 -24.28
CA ALA A 185 27.49 -4.96 -24.39
C ALA A 185 28.20 -5.38 -23.10
N TYR A 186 28.89 -4.43 -22.44
CA TYR A 186 29.51 -4.61 -21.12
C TYR A 186 28.44 -5.00 -20.10
N LEU A 187 27.38 -4.19 -20.03
CA LEU A 187 26.30 -4.30 -19.08
C LEU A 187 25.25 -5.35 -19.45
N SER A 188 24.99 -5.70 -20.71
CA SER A 188 24.02 -6.75 -21.10
C SER A 188 24.42 -8.13 -20.59
N MET A 189 25.70 -8.33 -20.26
CA MET A 189 26.18 -9.51 -19.53
C MET A 189 26.15 -9.36 -18.00
N LEU A 190 25.90 -8.14 -17.51
CA LEU A 190 25.50 -7.81 -16.12
C LEU A 190 23.96 -7.66 -15.94
N GLU A 191 23.19 -7.36 -17.00
CA GLU A 191 21.79 -6.89 -17.03
C GLU A 191 20.83 -8.03 -17.41
N LEU A 192 20.61 -8.95 -16.46
CA LEU A 192 19.37 -9.72 -16.42
C LEU A 192 18.35 -9.17 -15.41
N ASP A 193 18.65 -8.08 -14.67
CA ASP A 193 17.75 -7.54 -13.64
C ASP A 193 17.74 -5.99 -13.58
N SER A 194 16.57 -5.37 -13.80
CA SER A 194 16.35 -3.92 -13.57
C SER A 194 16.30 -3.54 -12.08
N ASN A 195 16.44 -4.52 -11.18
CA ASN A 195 16.63 -4.32 -9.73
C ASN A 195 18.10 -4.01 -9.36
N MET A 196 19.04 -4.15 -10.30
CA MET A 196 20.49 -4.09 -10.02
C MET A 196 21.08 -2.68 -9.89
N ALA A 197 20.34 -1.59 -10.14
CA ALA A 197 20.94 -0.25 -10.03
C ALA A 197 21.40 0.07 -8.59
N GLN A 198 20.68 -0.44 -7.58
CA GLN A 198 21.09 -0.36 -6.17
C GLN A 198 22.23 -1.34 -5.86
N GLU A 199 22.19 -2.55 -6.41
CA GLU A 199 23.26 -3.56 -6.25
C GLU A 199 24.59 -3.12 -6.89
N VAL A 200 24.52 -2.42 -8.02
CA VAL A 200 25.68 -1.83 -8.70
C VAL A 200 26.23 -0.66 -7.90
N ASP A 201 25.38 0.24 -7.40
CA ASP A 201 25.84 1.31 -6.52
C ASP A 201 26.52 0.73 -5.27
N GLU A 202 25.94 -0.30 -4.65
CA GLU A 202 26.50 -0.96 -3.46
C GLU A 202 27.83 -1.66 -3.77
N TYR A 203 27.93 -2.41 -4.87
CA TYR A 203 29.17 -3.02 -5.32
C TYR A 203 30.25 -1.97 -5.60
N LEU A 204 29.88 -0.85 -6.23
CA LEU A 204 30.80 0.26 -6.48
C LEU A 204 31.24 0.93 -5.18
N ILE A 205 30.34 1.14 -4.20
CA ILE A 205 30.70 1.66 -2.87
C ILE A 205 31.72 0.74 -2.21
N GLN A 206 31.47 -0.57 -2.18
CA GLN A 206 32.39 -1.54 -1.59
C GLN A 206 33.74 -1.53 -2.30
N LYS A 207 33.77 -1.51 -3.65
CA LYS A 207 35.02 -1.42 -4.41
C LYS A 207 35.79 -0.12 -4.20
N LEU A 208 35.09 0.98 -3.95
CA LEU A 208 35.73 2.26 -3.66
C LEU A 208 36.26 2.32 -2.22
N ILE A 209 35.59 1.68 -1.25
CA ILE A 209 36.07 1.48 0.12
C ILE A 209 37.35 0.62 0.09
N ASP A 210 37.32 -0.55 -0.58
CA ASP A 210 38.47 -1.46 -0.71
C ASP A 210 39.71 -0.78 -1.33
N ARG A 211 39.49 0.24 -2.16
CA ARG A 211 40.55 1.01 -2.86
C ARG A 211 40.97 2.28 -2.11
N GLY A 212 40.37 2.57 -0.96
CA GLY A 212 40.64 3.78 -0.16
C GLY A 212 40.13 5.09 -0.76
N ASN A 213 39.27 5.05 -1.78
CA ASN A 213 38.74 6.23 -2.45
C ASN A 213 37.37 6.63 -1.86
N PHE A 214 37.41 7.16 -0.65
CA PHE A 214 36.21 7.45 0.15
C PHE A 214 35.37 8.63 -0.37
N ALA A 215 36.00 9.60 -1.05
CA ALA A 215 35.29 10.76 -1.61
C ALA A 215 34.35 10.35 -2.75
N ASP A 216 34.79 9.45 -3.63
CA ASP A 216 33.95 8.92 -4.69
C ASP A 216 32.88 7.96 -4.17
N ALA A 217 33.22 7.15 -3.15
CA ALA A 217 32.26 6.31 -2.46
C ALA A 217 31.11 7.13 -1.87
N LEU A 218 31.43 8.25 -1.21
CA LEU A 218 30.44 9.18 -0.66
C LEU A 218 29.51 9.76 -1.74
N ARG A 219 30.04 10.07 -2.93
CA ARG A 219 29.24 10.56 -4.06
C ARG A 219 28.32 9.48 -4.65
N VAL A 220 28.75 8.21 -4.67
CA VAL A 220 27.87 7.09 -5.05
C VAL A 220 26.80 6.87 -3.99
N ALA A 221 27.17 6.86 -2.71
CA ALA A 221 26.23 6.72 -1.58
C ALA A 221 25.19 7.85 -1.54
N GLY A 222 25.57 9.10 -1.83
CA GLY A 222 24.62 10.21 -1.92
C GLY A 222 23.58 10.04 -3.05
N ARG A 223 23.98 9.43 -4.17
CA ARG A 223 23.05 9.10 -5.27
C ARG A 223 22.13 7.94 -4.87
N ASN A 224 22.66 6.91 -4.23
CA ASN A 224 21.86 5.79 -3.70
C ASN A 224 20.81 6.31 -2.70
N ARG A 225 21.22 7.17 -1.75
CA ARG A 225 20.31 7.82 -0.80
C ARG A 225 19.15 8.54 -1.48
N LYS A 226 19.42 9.30 -2.55
CA LYS A 226 18.36 9.99 -3.30
C LYS A 226 17.37 8.99 -3.90
N ARG A 227 17.85 7.88 -4.47
CA ARG A 227 17.01 6.81 -5.01
C ARG A 227 16.17 6.13 -3.92
N THR A 228 16.73 5.92 -2.73
CA THR A 228 16.00 5.39 -1.57
C THR A 228 14.84 6.29 -1.15
N ILE A 229 15.06 7.62 -1.14
CA ILE A 229 14.01 8.60 -0.84
C ILE A 229 12.92 8.55 -1.93
N GLU A 230 13.29 8.55 -3.21
CA GLU A 230 12.34 8.46 -4.33
C GLU A 230 11.52 7.16 -4.30
N LEU A 231 12.16 6.03 -3.97
CA LEU A 231 11.50 4.73 -3.80
C LEU A 231 10.49 4.77 -2.65
N LYS A 232 10.89 5.32 -1.50
CA LYS A 232 10.03 5.49 -0.32
C LYS A 232 8.81 6.34 -0.65
N ASP A 233 8.99 7.47 -1.33
CA ASP A 233 7.89 8.36 -1.72
C ASP A 233 6.95 7.69 -2.70
N SER A 234 7.48 7.00 -3.72
CA SER A 234 6.70 6.22 -4.68
C SER A 234 5.86 5.13 -3.99
N LEU A 235 6.47 4.37 -3.07
CA LEU A 235 5.80 3.30 -2.34
C LEU A 235 4.72 3.86 -1.40
N LYS A 236 5.00 4.96 -0.69
CA LYS A 236 4.01 5.67 0.14
C LYS A 236 2.84 6.20 -0.67
N GLN A 237 3.10 6.79 -1.85
CA GLN A 237 2.04 7.24 -2.74
C GLN A 237 1.19 6.06 -3.25
N LYS A 238 1.82 4.93 -3.56
CA LYS A 238 1.11 3.72 -3.98
C LYS A 238 0.25 3.17 -2.84
N ILE A 239 0.80 3.04 -1.63
CA ILE A 239 0.06 2.69 -0.40
C ILE A 239 -1.11 3.64 -0.15
N PHE A 240 -0.91 4.95 -0.31
CA PHE A 240 -1.95 5.96 -0.13
C PHE A 240 -3.09 5.80 -1.14
N LYS A 241 -2.76 5.56 -2.42
CA LYS A 241 -3.77 5.27 -3.47
C LYS A 241 -4.54 3.99 -3.15
N LEU A 242 -3.85 2.92 -2.76
CA LEU A 242 -4.47 1.65 -2.37
C LEU A 242 -5.41 1.82 -1.16
N ASN A 243 -5.03 2.65 -0.18
CA ASN A 243 -5.89 2.96 0.96
C ASN A 243 -7.10 3.84 0.63
N ARG A 244 -7.06 4.62 -0.45
CA ARG A 244 -8.20 5.45 -0.88
C ARG A 244 -9.17 4.66 -1.75
N ASP A 245 -8.63 3.83 -2.63
CA ASP A 245 -9.40 3.10 -3.64
C ASP A 245 -9.71 1.66 -3.16
N ILE A 246 -10.11 1.51 -1.90
CA ILE A 246 -10.31 0.20 -1.22
C ILE A 246 -11.27 -0.72 -1.99
N PHE A 247 -12.25 -0.16 -2.72
CA PHE A 247 -13.26 -0.92 -3.45
C PHE A 247 -12.81 -1.44 -4.81
N ASN A 248 -11.78 -0.83 -5.41
CA ASN A 248 -11.41 -1.09 -6.80
C ASN A 248 -10.13 -1.93 -6.94
N VAL A 249 -9.62 -2.48 -5.83
CA VAL A 249 -8.36 -3.22 -5.82
C VAL A 249 -8.56 -4.61 -5.24
N ASP A 250 -8.07 -5.64 -5.93
CA ASP A 250 -8.10 -7.02 -5.45
C ASP A 250 -6.91 -7.27 -4.50
N TRP A 251 -7.22 -7.70 -3.28
CA TRP A 251 -6.22 -8.05 -2.29
C TRP A 251 -5.29 -9.19 -2.75
N GLN A 252 -5.84 -10.25 -3.35
CA GLN A 252 -5.07 -11.44 -3.70
C GLN A 252 -4.25 -11.25 -4.97
N GLN A 253 -4.80 -10.53 -5.96
CA GLN A 253 -4.15 -10.36 -7.26
C GLN A 253 -3.19 -9.17 -7.29
N ASP A 254 -3.56 -8.04 -6.68
CA ASP A 254 -2.81 -6.79 -6.86
C ASP A 254 -1.97 -6.43 -5.63
N ILE A 255 -2.57 -6.47 -4.44
CA ILE A 255 -1.93 -5.95 -3.23
C ILE A 255 -0.92 -6.94 -2.66
N LYS A 256 -1.33 -8.18 -2.43
CA LYS A 256 -0.50 -9.19 -1.78
C LYS A 256 0.81 -9.47 -2.56
N PRO A 257 0.79 -9.74 -3.88
CA PRO A 257 2.03 -9.99 -4.61
C PRO A 257 2.97 -8.78 -4.61
N PHE A 258 2.41 -7.57 -4.73
CA PHE A 258 3.20 -6.35 -4.66
C PHE A 258 3.87 -6.14 -3.30
N LEU A 259 3.16 -6.39 -2.19
CA LEU A 259 3.71 -6.29 -0.83
C LEU A 259 4.77 -7.36 -0.58
N ASP A 260 4.54 -8.60 -1.01
CA ASP A 260 5.49 -9.70 -0.86
C ASP A 260 6.79 -9.39 -1.62
N GLN A 261 6.70 -8.97 -2.89
CA GLN A 261 7.88 -8.56 -3.68
C GLN A 261 8.62 -7.38 -3.05
N SER A 262 7.88 -6.36 -2.58
CA SER A 262 8.49 -5.18 -1.96
C SER A 262 9.18 -5.52 -0.64
N ARG A 263 8.57 -6.40 0.17
CA ARG A 263 9.16 -6.88 1.42
C ARG A 263 10.47 -7.62 1.15
N ASP A 264 10.43 -8.59 0.25
CA ASP A 264 11.57 -9.46 -0.02
C ASP A 264 12.76 -8.63 -0.56
N HIS A 265 12.48 -7.65 -1.43
CA HIS A 265 13.48 -6.69 -1.91
C HIS A 265 14.11 -5.86 -0.78
N ILE A 266 13.28 -5.21 0.05
CA ILE A 266 13.76 -4.34 1.14
C ILE A 266 14.52 -5.14 2.20
N GLN A 267 14.08 -6.37 2.49
CA GLN A 267 14.76 -7.24 3.45
C GLN A 267 16.15 -7.64 2.95
N ALA A 268 16.30 -7.92 1.65
CA ALA A 268 17.61 -8.14 1.06
C ALA A 268 18.51 -6.90 1.20
N ARG A 269 17.98 -5.69 0.94
CA ARG A 269 18.74 -4.44 1.07
C ARG A 269 19.23 -4.18 2.49
N ILE A 270 18.36 -4.31 3.49
CA ILE A 270 18.73 -4.10 4.90
C ILE A 270 19.91 -5.01 5.32
N LYS A 271 19.91 -6.25 4.81
CA LYS A 271 20.97 -7.22 5.09
C LYS A 271 22.30 -6.79 4.46
N GLU A 272 22.31 -6.44 3.18
CA GLU A 272 23.53 -5.99 2.48
C GLU A 272 24.09 -4.69 3.06
N GLU A 273 23.23 -3.71 3.37
CA GLU A 273 23.64 -2.47 4.06
C GLU A 273 24.19 -2.77 5.46
N GLY A 274 23.69 -3.80 6.13
CA GLY A 274 24.22 -4.25 7.42
C GLY A 274 25.66 -4.76 7.31
N HIS A 275 25.91 -5.61 6.32
CA HIS A 275 27.26 -6.09 6.02
C HIS A 275 28.21 -4.95 5.63
N MET A 276 27.72 -3.96 4.86
CA MET A 276 28.52 -2.80 4.48
C MET A 276 28.89 -1.92 5.68
N LEU A 277 27.98 -1.74 6.64
CA LEU A 277 28.25 -0.98 7.88
C LEU A 277 29.26 -1.69 8.78
N GLU A 278 29.17 -3.02 8.90
CA GLU A 278 30.17 -3.83 9.62
C GLU A 278 31.57 -3.63 9.01
N ASN A 279 31.69 -3.79 7.68
CA ASN A 279 32.95 -3.58 6.96
C ASN A 279 33.50 -2.14 7.14
N LEU A 280 32.63 -1.13 7.09
CA LEU A 280 33.03 0.26 7.28
C LEU A 280 33.51 0.54 8.70
N THR A 281 32.93 -0.11 9.70
CA THR A 281 33.34 0.04 11.10
C THR A 281 34.76 -0.48 11.30
N ASP A 282 35.06 -1.66 10.74
CA ASP A 282 36.40 -2.24 10.75
C ASP A 282 37.43 -1.34 10.02
N GLU A 283 37.02 -0.72 8.90
CA GLU A 283 37.88 0.16 8.11
C GLU A 283 38.13 1.51 8.81
N ILE A 284 37.15 2.03 9.54
CA ILE A 284 37.26 3.25 10.36
C ILE A 284 38.28 3.07 11.50
N ASP A 285 38.35 1.86 12.07
CA ASP A 285 39.28 1.52 13.15
C ASP A 285 40.72 1.37 12.65
N GLN A 286 40.90 0.96 11.38
CA GLN A 286 42.22 0.77 10.76
C GLN A 286 42.78 2.02 10.08
N THR A 287 41.95 3.02 9.77
CA THR A 287 42.33 4.19 8.95
C THR A 287 42.86 5.38 9.75
N GLU A 288 43.92 6.03 9.23
CA GLU A 288 44.51 7.25 9.80
C GLU A 288 43.62 8.51 9.66
N VAL A 289 43.92 9.54 10.47
CA VAL A 289 43.07 10.71 10.76
C VAL A 289 42.61 11.49 9.51
N ASN A 290 43.42 11.58 8.45
CA ASN A 290 43.14 12.45 7.29
C ASN A 290 41.95 11.99 6.43
N ASN A 291 41.67 10.69 6.38
CA ASN A 291 40.57 10.13 5.57
C ASN A 291 39.36 9.70 6.41
N LYS A 292 39.49 9.77 7.74
CA LYS A 292 38.48 9.32 8.69
C LYS A 292 37.17 10.11 8.59
N ASP A 293 37.23 11.41 8.25
CA ASP A 293 36.02 12.25 8.08
C ASP A 293 35.14 11.80 6.90
N ASN A 294 35.73 11.44 5.76
CA ASN A 294 34.96 10.93 4.62
C ASN A 294 34.35 9.55 4.90
N LEU A 295 35.07 8.70 5.64
CA LEU A 295 34.57 7.40 6.08
C LEU A 295 33.40 7.52 7.06
N LEU A 296 33.49 8.43 8.03
CA LEU A 296 32.39 8.71 8.97
C LEU A 296 31.15 9.23 8.22
N LYS A 297 31.32 10.17 7.29
CA LYS A 297 30.22 10.66 6.45
C LYS A 297 29.59 9.57 5.57
N LEU A 298 30.42 8.65 5.06
CA LEU A 298 29.97 7.50 4.27
C LEU A 298 29.16 6.53 5.15
N HIS A 299 29.68 6.20 6.33
CA HIS A 299 28.99 5.39 7.34
C HIS A 299 27.63 6.00 7.70
N ASP A 300 27.59 7.31 8.01
CA ASP A 300 26.35 8.01 8.35
C ASP A 300 25.35 7.98 7.18
N THR A 301 25.83 8.15 5.95
CA THR A 301 24.97 8.12 4.75
C THR A 301 24.34 6.74 4.53
N ILE A 302 25.11 5.67 4.73
CA ILE A 302 24.62 4.29 4.57
C ILE A 302 23.70 3.92 5.73
N HIS A 303 24.05 4.31 6.95
CA HIS A 303 23.21 4.12 8.13
C HIS A 303 21.85 4.83 7.97
N ASP A 304 21.84 6.05 7.43
CA ASP A 304 20.62 6.77 7.08
C ASP A 304 19.77 6.03 6.04
N CYS A 305 20.40 5.40 5.04
CA CYS A 305 19.70 4.58 4.04
C CYS A 305 19.08 3.34 4.69
N GLN A 306 19.84 2.62 5.51
CA GLN A 306 19.36 1.45 6.22
C GLN A 306 18.21 1.78 7.17
N SER A 307 18.31 2.89 7.90
CA SER A 307 17.24 3.38 8.77
C SER A 307 15.96 3.64 7.97
N GLN A 308 16.06 4.30 6.80
CA GLN A 308 14.93 4.52 5.91
C GLN A 308 14.33 3.22 5.36
N HIS A 309 15.15 2.23 5.01
CA HIS A 309 14.65 0.92 4.58
C HIS A 309 13.98 0.15 5.73
N ARG A 310 14.52 0.20 6.95
CA ARG A 310 13.88 -0.40 8.14
C ARG A 310 12.52 0.24 8.43
N ASP A 311 12.42 1.56 8.31
CA ASP A 311 11.15 2.27 8.46
C ASP A 311 10.15 1.86 7.37
N LEU A 312 10.60 1.75 6.12
CA LEU A 312 9.78 1.31 5.00
C LEU A 312 9.29 -0.14 5.19
N HIS A 313 10.17 -1.02 5.68
CA HIS A 313 9.82 -2.41 6.00
C HIS A 313 8.75 -2.48 7.11
N LYS A 314 8.88 -1.67 8.16
CA LYS A 314 7.85 -1.53 9.21
C LYS A 314 6.53 -1.02 8.64
N ASP A 315 6.58 -0.01 7.76
CA ASP A 315 5.40 0.56 7.12
C ASP A 315 4.67 -0.49 6.26
N ILE A 316 5.40 -1.32 5.52
CA ILE A 316 4.85 -2.41 4.69
C ILE A 316 4.25 -3.52 5.56
N MET A 317 4.92 -3.93 6.64
CA MET A 317 4.38 -4.93 7.56
C MET A 317 3.08 -4.45 8.23
N GLY A 318 3.05 -3.19 8.67
CA GLY A 318 1.85 -2.58 9.25
C GLY A 318 0.76 -2.24 8.23
N PHE A 319 1.06 -2.28 6.93
CA PHE A 319 0.08 -1.95 5.89
C PHE A 319 -1.06 -2.98 5.85
N ASN A 320 -0.78 -4.27 6.08
CA ASN A 320 -1.82 -5.30 6.08
C ASN A 320 -2.90 -5.02 7.14
N GLU A 321 -2.48 -4.77 8.38
CA GLU A 321 -3.41 -4.44 9.47
C GLU A 321 -4.15 -3.12 9.20
N LYS A 322 -3.46 -2.10 8.69
CA LYS A 322 -4.08 -0.82 8.33
C LYS A 322 -5.11 -0.99 7.21
N PHE A 323 -4.81 -1.80 6.20
CA PHE A 323 -5.71 -2.08 5.09
C PHE A 323 -6.95 -2.84 5.57
N LEU A 324 -6.78 -3.90 6.35
CA LEU A 324 -7.91 -4.65 6.94
C LEU A 324 -8.75 -3.79 7.90
N ALA A 325 -8.10 -2.94 8.70
CA ALA A 325 -8.79 -1.98 9.57
C ALA A 325 -9.55 -0.92 8.75
N ALA A 326 -8.98 -0.43 7.64
CA ALA A 326 -9.65 0.51 6.75
C ALA A 326 -10.83 -0.16 6.03
N GLN A 327 -10.64 -1.37 5.52
CA GLN A 327 -11.69 -2.16 4.87
C GLN A 327 -12.84 -2.47 5.85
N SER A 328 -12.55 -2.91 7.07
CA SER A 328 -13.57 -3.15 8.10
C SER A 328 -14.29 -1.88 8.55
N ARG A 329 -13.62 -0.72 8.59
CA ARG A 329 -14.26 0.59 8.85
C ARG A 329 -15.20 0.99 7.73
N THR A 330 -14.87 0.67 6.47
CA THR A 330 -15.72 0.99 5.33
C THR A 330 -17.02 0.17 5.31
N PHE A 331 -16.99 -1.05 5.84
CA PHE A 331 -18.22 -1.83 6.09
C PHE A 331 -19.04 -1.31 7.29
N ARG A 332 -18.52 -0.35 8.06
CA ARG A 332 -19.23 0.27 9.21
C ARG A 332 -19.83 1.61 8.79
N THR A 333 -21.09 1.83 9.13
CA THR A 333 -21.75 3.15 8.97
C THR A 333 -20.98 4.21 9.78
N PRO A 334 -20.63 5.38 9.19
CA PRO A 334 -19.89 6.42 9.92
C PRO A 334 -20.69 6.89 11.15
N ARG A 335 -20.05 6.86 12.33
CA ARG A 335 -20.66 7.25 13.61
C ARG A 335 -20.47 8.75 13.84
N ILE A 336 -21.55 9.46 14.17
CA ILE A 336 -21.58 10.92 14.39
C ILE A 336 -21.26 11.30 15.86
N SER A 337 -21.03 10.35 16.77
CA SER A 337 -20.94 10.63 18.21
C SER A 337 -19.51 10.58 18.80
N ASN A 338 -19.25 11.45 19.79
CA ASN A 338 -18.01 11.53 20.60
C ASN A 338 -17.96 10.50 21.76
N LEU A 339 -18.73 9.41 21.69
CA LEU A 339 -18.76 8.42 22.77
C LEU A 339 -17.61 7.41 22.62
N ALA A 340 -17.11 6.91 23.77
CA ALA A 340 -16.09 5.86 23.82
C ALA A 340 -16.55 4.61 23.06
N ASN A 341 -15.61 3.85 22.50
CA ASN A 341 -15.95 2.69 21.68
C ASN A 341 -16.35 1.51 22.58
N LEU A 342 -17.66 1.31 22.76
CA LEU A 342 -18.22 0.29 23.64
C LEU A 342 -17.68 -1.12 23.36
N GLU A 343 -17.43 -1.47 22.10
CA GLU A 343 -17.04 -2.83 21.70
C GLU A 343 -15.55 -3.11 21.98
N ASP A 344 -14.68 -2.23 21.48
CA ASP A 344 -13.23 -2.47 21.57
C ASP A 344 -12.65 -2.03 22.92
N GLU A 345 -13.17 -0.97 23.54
CA GLU A 345 -12.58 -0.39 24.77
C GLU A 345 -13.26 -0.90 26.05
N ILE A 346 -14.57 -1.10 26.03
CA ILE A 346 -15.32 -1.41 27.26
C ILE A 346 -15.66 -2.89 27.34
N LEU A 347 -16.27 -3.47 26.29
CA LEU A 347 -16.68 -4.88 26.30
C LEU A 347 -15.49 -5.85 26.32
N SER A 348 -14.39 -5.52 25.66
CA SER A 348 -13.16 -6.33 25.71
C SER A 348 -12.54 -6.41 27.11
N LEU A 349 -12.61 -5.32 27.88
CA LEU A 349 -12.14 -5.26 29.27
C LEU A 349 -13.10 -5.95 30.24
N LEU A 350 -14.41 -5.80 30.01
CA LEU A 350 -15.43 -6.47 30.81
C LEU A 350 -15.42 -7.98 30.58
N GLY A 351 -15.22 -8.43 29.34
CA GLY A 351 -15.17 -9.86 29.00
C GLY A 351 -14.02 -10.65 29.65
N LYS A 352 -13.01 -9.96 30.21
CA LYS A 352 -11.88 -10.59 30.92
C LYS A 352 -12.14 -10.76 32.43
N LYS A 353 -13.21 -10.18 32.98
CA LYS A 353 -13.53 -10.26 34.41
C LYS A 353 -14.50 -11.39 34.71
N ASN A 354 -14.42 -11.92 35.93
CA ASN A 354 -15.38 -12.92 36.41
C ASN A 354 -16.78 -12.30 36.54
N VAL A 355 -17.81 -13.08 36.20
CA VAL A 355 -19.23 -12.66 36.26
C VAL A 355 -19.63 -12.12 37.64
N ASN A 356 -19.07 -12.68 38.71
CA ASN A 356 -19.34 -12.23 40.08
C ASN A 356 -18.73 -10.84 40.37
N ASP A 357 -17.52 -10.58 39.88
CA ASP A 357 -16.86 -9.27 40.03
C ASP A 357 -17.55 -8.20 39.19
N LEU A 358 -18.02 -8.58 37.99
CA LEU A 358 -18.80 -7.72 37.11
C LEU A 358 -20.14 -7.34 37.73
N SER A 359 -20.83 -8.28 38.38
CA SER A 359 -22.08 -8.03 39.10
C SER A 359 -21.92 -6.99 40.22
N LEU A 360 -20.82 -7.09 40.99
CA LEU A 360 -20.51 -6.15 42.07
C LEU A 360 -20.18 -4.74 41.55
N GLN A 361 -19.48 -4.65 40.41
CA GLN A 361 -19.07 -3.38 39.80
C GLN A 361 -20.06 -2.84 38.76
N ALA A 362 -21.14 -3.57 38.45
CA ALA A 362 -22.13 -3.21 37.44
C ALA A 362 -22.70 -1.80 37.62
N PRO A 363 -23.02 -1.31 38.84
CA PRO A 363 -23.53 0.05 39.02
C PRO A 363 -22.52 1.14 38.61
N GLU A 364 -21.25 0.97 38.97
CA GLU A 364 -20.18 1.91 38.62
C GLU A 364 -19.85 1.87 37.13
N ILE A 365 -19.78 0.68 36.55
CA ILE A 365 -19.54 0.48 35.11
C ILE A 365 -20.69 1.13 34.31
N THR A 366 -21.94 0.94 34.74
CA THR A 366 -23.11 1.53 34.09
C THR A 366 -23.15 3.05 34.23
N ALA A 367 -22.75 3.61 35.38
CA ALA A 367 -22.65 5.05 35.57
C ALA A 367 -21.54 5.68 34.70
N THR A 368 -20.48 4.92 34.41
CA THR A 368 -19.38 5.38 33.55
C THR A 368 -19.76 5.33 32.06
N MET A 369 -20.46 4.27 31.63
CA MET A 369 -21.00 4.17 30.27
C MET A 369 -22.08 5.21 29.99
N ASN A 370 -22.85 5.57 31.02
CA ASN A 370 -23.88 6.62 30.97
C ASN A 370 -23.37 7.90 31.64
N MET A 371 -22.24 8.43 31.17
CA MET A 371 -21.71 9.70 31.65
C MET A 371 -22.81 10.78 31.50
N PRO A 372 -23.02 11.66 32.50
CA PRO A 372 -23.98 12.75 32.34
C PRO A 372 -23.62 13.55 31.10
N SER A 373 -24.55 13.65 30.16
CA SER A 373 -24.35 14.43 28.95
C SER A 373 -23.97 15.84 29.36
N ILE A 374 -22.72 16.25 29.13
CA ILE A 374 -22.35 17.66 29.27
C ILE A 374 -23.18 18.38 28.22
N LYS A 375 -24.23 19.09 28.66
CA LYS A 375 -24.91 20.05 27.79
C LYS A 375 -23.84 21.03 27.35
N ARG A 376 -23.44 21.00 26.07
CA ARG A 376 -22.48 21.95 25.52
C ARG A 376 -23.07 23.35 25.76
N ILE A 377 -22.33 24.20 26.46
CA ILE A 377 -22.77 25.57 26.82
C ILE A 377 -23.09 26.38 25.54
N PHE A 378 -22.48 26.01 24.41
CA PHE A 378 -22.81 26.47 23.07
C PHE A 378 -22.86 25.26 22.13
N ASP A 379 -24.05 24.71 21.93
CA ASP A 379 -24.34 23.88 20.76
C ASP A 379 -25.16 24.72 19.79
N PRO A 380 -24.66 25.02 18.57
CA PRO A 380 -25.46 25.70 17.55
C PRO A 380 -26.80 25.01 17.30
N LEU A 381 -26.88 23.67 17.49
CA LEU A 381 -28.12 22.91 17.37
C LEU A 381 -29.07 23.13 18.55
N MET A 382 -28.56 23.41 19.76
CA MET A 382 -29.40 23.84 20.90
C MET A 382 -29.92 25.27 20.69
N ILE A 383 -29.11 26.15 20.10
CA ILE A 383 -29.56 27.49 19.73
C ILE A 383 -30.64 27.38 18.65
N LEU A 384 -30.42 26.54 17.64
CA LEU A 384 -31.42 26.28 16.62
C LEU A 384 -32.68 25.62 17.19
N SER A 385 -32.58 24.68 18.14
CA SER A 385 -33.76 24.08 18.76
C SER A 385 -34.51 25.07 19.66
N VAL A 386 -33.79 25.95 20.37
CA VAL A 386 -34.41 27.02 21.18
C VAL A 386 -35.03 28.09 20.28
N ILE A 387 -34.40 28.41 19.14
CA ILE A 387 -34.99 29.28 18.11
C ILE A 387 -36.19 28.60 17.48
N ASP A 388 -36.15 27.30 17.19
CA ASP A 388 -37.27 26.54 16.60
C ASP A 388 -38.41 26.36 17.62
N ASP A 389 -38.09 26.21 18.91
CA ASP A 389 -39.07 26.18 20.01
C ASP A 389 -39.66 27.58 20.26
N GLN A 390 -38.88 28.67 20.19
CA GLN A 390 -39.40 30.04 20.20
C GLN A 390 -40.25 30.33 18.96
N ASP A 391 -39.81 29.94 17.76
CA ASP A 391 -40.58 30.05 16.52
C ASP A 391 -41.86 29.22 16.62
N ARG A 392 -41.86 28.06 17.31
CA ARG A 392 -43.07 27.26 17.56
C ARG A 392 -43.99 27.87 18.61
N GLU A 393 -43.47 28.52 19.65
CA GLU A 393 -44.29 29.27 20.63
C GLU A 393 -44.88 30.54 20.00
N GLU A 394 -44.14 31.23 19.13
CA GLU A 394 -44.60 32.41 18.40
C GLU A 394 -45.54 32.04 17.23
N ARG A 395 -45.25 30.96 16.49
CA ARG A 395 -46.14 30.40 15.45
C ARG A 395 -47.30 29.58 16.02
N GLY A 396 -47.25 29.17 17.28
CA GLY A 396 -48.37 28.60 18.02
C GLY A 396 -49.53 29.58 18.22
N LYS A 397 -49.31 30.87 17.88
CA LYS A 397 -50.36 31.89 17.73
C LYS A 397 -50.80 32.12 16.28
N SER A 398 -50.32 31.34 15.32
CA SER A 398 -50.89 31.31 13.99
C SER A 398 -52.00 30.26 13.96
N GLU A 399 -53.23 30.72 13.79
CA GLU A 399 -54.40 29.89 13.52
C GLU A 399 -54.20 29.13 12.19
N VAL A 400 -53.47 28.02 12.22
CA VAL A 400 -53.46 27.08 11.10
C VAL A 400 -54.79 26.34 11.16
N LYS A 401 -55.67 26.62 10.18
CA LYS A 401 -56.96 25.95 10.06
C LYS A 401 -56.75 24.44 9.93
N ALA A 402 -57.48 23.67 10.73
CA ALA A 402 -57.37 22.21 10.83
C ALA A 402 -57.61 21.44 9.51
N SER A 403 -58.04 22.10 8.44
CA SER A 403 -58.33 21.50 7.14
C SER A 403 -57.09 21.04 6.35
N ASP A 404 -55.90 21.54 6.70
CA ASP A 404 -54.69 21.36 5.87
C ASP A 404 -53.68 20.38 6.48
N LEU A 405 -54.02 19.73 7.61
CA LEU A 405 -53.15 18.77 8.28
C LEU A 405 -53.40 17.36 7.74
N VAL A 406 -52.50 16.86 6.89
CA VAL A 406 -52.42 15.44 6.55
C VAL A 406 -51.72 14.71 7.70
N LEU A 407 -52.45 13.84 8.41
CA LEU A 407 -51.90 12.96 9.43
C LEU A 407 -50.88 12.01 8.78
N LEU A 408 -49.60 12.24 9.06
CA LEU A 408 -48.55 11.26 8.82
C LEU A 408 -48.79 10.09 9.77
N ASN A 409 -49.20 8.94 9.23
CA ASN A 409 -49.31 7.69 9.98
C ASN A 409 -47.95 7.38 10.62
N ASN A 410 -47.90 7.41 11.95
CA ASN A 410 -46.69 7.14 12.70
C ASN A 410 -46.31 5.66 12.50
N PRO A 411 -45.14 5.32 11.94
CA PRO A 411 -44.89 4.00 11.37
C PRO A 411 -44.61 2.87 12.38
N LEU A 412 -44.88 3.04 13.68
CA LEU A 412 -44.56 2.03 14.71
C LEU A 412 -45.53 2.03 15.90
N ASP A 413 -46.81 1.73 15.67
CA ASP A 413 -47.64 1.19 16.76
C ASP A 413 -47.21 -0.26 17.01
N ARG A 414 -46.38 -0.45 18.03
CA ARG A 414 -45.78 -1.75 18.41
C ARG A 414 -46.84 -2.81 18.80
N PHE A 415 -48.06 -2.39 19.09
CA PHE A 415 -49.17 -3.24 19.50
C PHE A 415 -50.43 -2.87 18.72
N GLU A 416 -51.29 -3.86 18.42
CA GLU A 416 -52.58 -3.60 17.81
C GLU A 416 -53.47 -2.75 18.74
N THR A 417 -54.26 -1.84 18.15
CA THR A 417 -55.14 -0.91 18.88
C THR A 417 -56.16 -1.63 19.78
N LYS A 418 -56.54 -2.87 19.43
CA LYS A 418 -57.43 -3.72 20.24
C LYS A 418 -56.76 -4.15 21.55
N ILE A 419 -55.49 -4.56 21.49
CA ILE A 419 -54.72 -5.00 22.66
C ILE A 419 -54.54 -3.83 23.63
N ILE A 420 -54.27 -2.64 23.08
CA ILE A 420 -54.14 -1.40 23.87
C ILE A 420 -55.45 -1.11 24.63
N GLN A 421 -56.60 -1.14 23.95
CA GLN A 421 -57.89 -0.88 24.58
C GLN A 421 -58.28 -1.92 25.64
N GLU A 422 -57.99 -3.20 25.40
CA GLU A 422 -58.22 -4.27 26.38
C GLU A 422 -57.38 -4.07 27.65
N MET A 423 -56.10 -3.70 27.51
CA MET A 423 -55.22 -3.46 28.66
C MET A 423 -55.57 -2.17 29.39
N GLU A 424 -56.01 -1.13 28.69
CA GLU A 424 -56.55 0.09 29.31
C GLU A 424 -57.82 -0.20 30.12
N ALA A 425 -58.74 -1.02 29.59
CA ALA A 425 -59.96 -1.42 30.28
C ALA A 425 -59.66 -2.27 31.53
N TYR A 426 -58.68 -3.18 31.44
CA TYR A 426 -58.21 -3.95 32.59
C TYR A 426 -57.66 -3.02 33.68
N LEU A 427 -56.74 -2.13 33.34
CA LEU A 427 -56.17 -1.17 34.31
C LEU A 427 -57.23 -0.28 34.96
N GLN A 428 -58.29 0.12 34.24
CA GLN A 428 -59.40 0.87 34.81
C GLN A 428 -60.27 0.07 35.79
N GLN A 429 -60.29 -1.25 35.69
CA GLN A 429 -61.03 -2.14 36.60
C GLN A 429 -60.17 -2.51 37.81
N THR A 430 -58.87 -2.75 37.62
CA THR A 430 -57.96 -3.21 38.68
C THR A 430 -57.50 -2.08 39.59
N VAL A 431 -57.42 -0.84 39.09
CA VAL A 431 -57.08 0.33 39.90
C VAL A 431 -58.35 0.88 40.58
N PRO A 432 -58.43 0.88 41.92
CA PRO A 432 -59.59 1.36 42.66
C PRO A 432 -59.81 2.85 42.45
N THR A 433 -61.08 3.28 42.47
CA THR A 433 -61.48 4.69 42.30
C THR A 433 -61.07 5.56 43.48
N GLU A 434 -60.94 4.97 44.67
CA GLU A 434 -60.38 5.61 45.86
C GLU A 434 -59.24 4.73 46.41
N GLY A 435 -58.02 5.26 46.42
CA GLY A 435 -56.82 4.59 46.95
C GLY A 435 -55.62 4.61 46.00
N GLU A 436 -54.48 4.14 46.51
CA GLU A 436 -53.23 3.98 45.77
C GLU A 436 -52.91 2.49 45.63
N THR A 437 -52.61 2.04 44.41
CA THR A 437 -52.20 0.66 44.15
C THR A 437 -50.78 0.58 43.61
N ASN A 438 -50.03 -0.42 44.06
CA ASN A 438 -48.68 -0.68 43.60
C ASN A 438 -48.69 -1.31 42.19
N LEU A 439 -47.98 -0.72 41.24
CA LEU A 439 -47.90 -1.22 39.85
C LEU A 439 -47.41 -2.68 39.77
N LYS A 440 -46.46 -3.07 40.64
CA LYS A 440 -45.97 -4.44 40.72
C LYS A 440 -47.08 -5.42 41.15
N ALA A 441 -47.96 -5.01 42.06
CA ALA A 441 -49.08 -5.84 42.47
C ALA A 441 -50.07 -6.06 41.32
N VAL A 442 -50.30 -5.04 40.49
CA VAL A 442 -51.17 -5.14 39.30
C VAL A 442 -50.57 -6.06 38.24
N ILE A 443 -49.26 -5.98 38.00
CA ILE A 443 -48.57 -6.86 37.04
C ILE A 443 -48.54 -8.30 37.56
N LEU A 444 -48.24 -8.52 38.84
CA LEU A 444 -48.27 -9.86 39.45
C LEU A 444 -49.67 -10.47 39.47
N GLN A 445 -50.70 -9.64 39.68
CA GLN A 445 -52.09 -10.08 39.59
C GLN A 445 -52.42 -10.53 38.16
N ALA A 446 -52.05 -9.74 37.15
CA ALA A 446 -52.25 -10.08 35.73
C ALA A 446 -51.52 -11.38 35.33
N GLU A 447 -50.30 -11.60 35.84
CA GLU A 447 -49.56 -12.85 35.64
C GLU A 447 -50.24 -14.04 36.34
N SER A 448 -50.74 -13.86 37.57
CA SER A 448 -51.40 -14.93 38.33
C SER A 448 -52.76 -15.36 37.76
N GLU A 449 -53.46 -14.44 37.08
CA GLU A 449 -54.78 -14.69 36.48
C GLU A 449 -54.70 -15.57 35.23
N ASN A 450 -53.49 -15.80 34.68
CA ASN A 450 -53.17 -16.71 33.55
C ASN A 450 -54.09 -16.55 32.32
N ARG A 451 -54.76 -15.39 32.22
CA ARG A 451 -55.76 -15.03 31.22
C ARG A 451 -55.18 -14.18 30.09
N PHE A 452 -53.99 -13.61 30.30
CA PHE A 452 -53.34 -12.69 29.37
C PHE A 452 -52.14 -13.35 28.70
N SER A 453 -51.98 -13.09 27.40
CA SER A 453 -50.81 -13.49 26.63
C SER A 453 -49.56 -12.67 27.04
N ALA A 454 -48.37 -13.20 26.75
CA ALA A 454 -47.11 -12.48 27.01
C ALA A 454 -47.05 -11.11 26.29
N GLU A 455 -47.69 -10.99 25.12
CA GLU A 455 -47.79 -9.74 24.38
C GLU A 455 -48.71 -8.71 25.07
N GLN A 456 -49.81 -9.16 25.67
CA GLN A 456 -50.70 -8.31 26.47
C GLN A 456 -50.02 -7.82 27.75
N ILE A 457 -49.26 -8.68 28.43
CA ILE A 457 -48.46 -8.29 29.61
C ILE A 457 -47.37 -7.29 29.21
N LEU A 458 -46.71 -7.49 28.07
CA LEU A 458 -45.72 -6.54 27.55
C LEU A 458 -46.36 -5.19 27.18
N CYS A 459 -47.57 -5.21 26.62
CA CYS A 459 -48.35 -4.01 26.32
C CYS A 459 -48.72 -3.25 27.59
N LEU A 460 -49.14 -3.96 28.65
CA LEU A 460 -49.43 -3.40 29.97
C LEU A 460 -48.19 -2.68 30.56
N VAL A 461 -47.03 -3.32 30.50
CA VAL A 461 -45.76 -2.74 30.96
C VAL A 461 -45.42 -1.50 30.13
N TYR A 462 -45.57 -1.57 28.81
CA TYR A 462 -45.28 -0.46 27.91
C TYR A 462 -46.19 0.75 28.14
N LEU A 463 -47.50 0.53 28.32
CA LEU A 463 -48.48 1.57 28.63
C LEU A 463 -48.16 2.24 29.97
N SER A 464 -47.84 1.45 31.01
CA SER A 464 -47.46 1.99 32.31
C SER A 464 -46.22 2.89 32.25
N PHE A 465 -45.25 2.55 31.39
CA PHE A 465 -44.04 3.34 31.20
C PHE A 465 -44.29 4.62 30.39
N GLN A 466 -45.08 4.54 29.31
CA GLN A 466 -45.48 5.72 28.54
C GLN A 466 -46.26 6.73 29.40
N TRP A 467 -47.16 6.27 30.27
CA TRP A 467 -47.93 7.14 31.14
C TRP A 467 -47.07 7.75 32.26
N TYR A 468 -46.11 7.01 32.81
CA TYR A 468 -45.12 7.59 33.73
C TYR A 468 -44.33 8.73 33.07
N GLY A 469 -43.93 8.56 31.80
CA GLY A 469 -43.23 9.58 31.03
C GLY A 469 -44.08 10.82 30.69
N ASN A 470 -45.41 10.68 30.68
CA ASN A 470 -46.37 11.72 30.30
C ASN A 470 -47.29 12.17 31.47
N ALA A 471 -46.86 11.95 32.72
CA ALA A 471 -47.69 12.17 33.91
C ALA A 471 -48.24 13.61 34.05
N ASP A 472 -47.58 14.61 33.47
CA ASP A 472 -48.04 16.01 33.46
C ASP A 472 -49.07 16.32 32.35
N ARG A 473 -49.37 15.38 31.44
CA ARG A 473 -50.19 15.62 30.24
C ARG A 473 -51.36 14.64 30.03
N SER A 474 -51.49 13.56 30.81
CA SER A 474 -52.59 12.61 30.65
C SER A 474 -53.69 12.76 31.73
N PRO A 475 -54.96 13.03 31.37
CA PRO A 475 -56.03 13.27 32.34
C PRO A 475 -56.61 12.01 33.01
N LYS A 476 -56.16 10.78 32.66
CA LYS A 476 -56.83 9.54 33.10
C LYS A 476 -56.20 8.86 34.33
N PHE A 477 -54.89 9.03 34.59
CA PHE A 477 -54.17 8.38 35.70
C PHE A 477 -53.06 9.29 36.24
N GLN A 478 -52.92 9.37 37.57
CA GLN A 478 -51.91 10.16 38.29
C GLN A 478 -50.96 9.22 39.05
N PHE A 479 -49.64 9.48 38.99
CA PHE A 479 -48.62 8.70 39.68
C PHE A 479 -47.97 9.53 40.79
N GLU A 480 -48.06 9.08 42.04
CA GLU A 480 -47.38 9.72 43.18
C GLU A 480 -46.06 9.01 43.53
N LYS A 481 -44.99 9.78 43.70
CA LYS A 481 -43.73 9.29 44.27
C LYS A 481 -43.85 9.24 45.78
N LEU A 482 -43.54 8.09 46.40
CA LEU A 482 -43.34 7.98 47.85
C LEU A 482 -42.11 8.79 48.29
N THR A 483 -42.27 10.10 48.45
CA THR A 483 -41.32 10.95 49.18
C THR A 483 -41.90 11.30 50.55
N ASN A 484 -41.35 10.65 51.59
CA ASN A 484 -41.33 11.06 53.00
C ASN A 484 -42.66 11.11 53.79
N LYS A 485 -43.08 9.95 54.33
CA LYS A 485 -43.69 9.93 55.69
C LYS A 485 -42.69 9.34 56.69
N LYS A 486 -42.08 10.26 57.47
CA LYS A 486 -41.33 10.07 58.72
C LYS A 486 -40.16 9.07 58.70
N GLN A 487 -38.96 9.57 58.41
CA GLN A 487 -37.75 9.19 59.15
C GLN A 487 -36.74 10.34 59.08
N LYS A 488 -36.56 11.03 60.21
CA LYS A 488 -35.46 11.99 60.43
C LYS A 488 -34.14 11.21 60.42
N LEU A 489 -33.42 11.22 59.31
CA LEU A 489 -31.99 10.89 59.24
C LEU A 489 -31.33 11.89 58.30
N THR A 490 -30.12 12.30 58.69
CA THR A 490 -29.34 13.47 58.30
C THR A 490 -29.05 13.63 56.81
N PRO A 491 -28.75 14.87 56.33
CA PRO A 491 -28.60 15.18 54.92
C PRO A 491 -27.16 14.95 54.48
N LYS A 492 -26.87 13.82 53.85
CA LYS A 492 -25.70 13.61 52.97
C LYS A 492 -25.87 12.28 52.24
N LEU A 493 -26.09 12.40 50.93
CA LEU A 493 -26.21 11.39 49.86
C LEU A 493 -27.52 11.65 49.11
N SER A 494 -27.37 12.24 47.92
CA SER A 494 -28.39 12.30 46.88
C SER A 494 -28.90 10.89 46.63
N LYS A 495 -30.05 10.56 47.22
CA LYS A 495 -30.80 9.35 46.89
C LYS A 495 -31.27 9.50 45.44
N SER A 496 -30.52 8.92 44.51
CA SER A 496 -31.10 8.41 43.27
C SER A 496 -32.11 7.34 43.70
N VAL A 497 -33.37 7.74 43.85
CA VAL A 497 -34.47 6.81 44.06
C VAL A 497 -34.66 6.07 42.75
N TYR A 498 -34.07 4.88 42.64
CA TYR A 498 -34.32 3.97 41.54
C TYR A 498 -35.82 3.65 41.51
N LEU A 499 -36.42 3.78 40.33
CA LEU A 499 -37.79 3.36 40.07
C LEU A 499 -37.82 1.82 40.00
N SER A 500 -37.83 1.18 41.17
CA SER A 500 -38.31 -0.19 41.28
C SER A 500 -39.84 -0.16 41.18
N GLY A 501 -40.45 -1.15 40.52
CA GLY A 501 -41.90 -1.35 40.53
C GLY A 501 -42.50 -1.39 41.95
N ASP A 502 -41.67 -1.66 42.96
CA ASP A 502 -42.05 -1.61 44.38
C ASP A 502 -42.42 -0.20 44.88
N ASN A 503 -41.96 0.87 44.23
CA ASN A 503 -42.08 2.26 44.69
C ASN A 503 -43.02 3.13 43.83
N LEU A 504 -43.74 2.53 42.87
CA LEU A 504 -44.64 3.22 41.94
C LEU A 504 -46.09 2.99 42.34
N LEU A 505 -46.74 4.05 42.83
CA LEU A 505 -48.15 4.07 43.17
C LEU A 505 -48.95 4.70 42.03
N ILE A 506 -50.02 4.02 41.63
CA ILE A 506 -50.96 4.46 40.62
C ILE A 506 -52.23 4.90 41.32
N LYS A 507 -52.73 6.08 40.95
CA LYS A 507 -54.04 6.60 41.33
C LYS A 507 -54.81 6.96 40.06
N ARG A 508 -56.13 6.80 40.09
CA ARG A 508 -57.00 7.25 39.00
C ARG A 508 -57.14 8.78 39.07
N GLY A 509 -57.00 9.46 37.94
CA GLY A 509 -57.28 10.90 37.84
C GLY A 509 -58.79 11.15 37.91
N GLU A 510 -59.21 12.27 38.50
CA GLU A 510 -60.62 12.73 38.50
C GLU A 510 -61.13 13.05 37.09
#